data_AF-A0A6S7HAH8-F1
#
_entry.id   AF-A0A6S7HAH8-F1
#
_cell.length_a   1.000
_cell.length_b   1.000
_cell.length_c   1.000
_cell.angle_alpha   90.00
_cell.angle_beta   90.00
_cell.angle_gamma   90.00
#
_symmetry.space_group_name_H-M   'P 1'
#
loop_
_entity.id
_entity.type
_entity.pdbx_description
1 polymer ?
#
loop_
_entity_poly.entity_id
_entity_poly.type
_entity_poly.pdbx_seq_one_letter_code
_entity_poly.pdbx_strand_id
1 'polypeptide(L)'
;MRFVIGFTGLQIKPFQRLCKDNKSIESHNNGLKAPMKCSTPWQDKKFGYVPHAKTERAKFLNENVLPYFYKSQWKWSENARSLTQKFHSEGRRQYDLHVQLKKLQESLSSLIRKLSEDPLKPNDLKAIIYRIEQIEHPGEKVDKCNELIRQNDEKCFTKSGKIQSGYECSHSFNEKCYSDITSLKNKIVDALSRMHNRAKSRKRRLERQEEKCKRVFKLVTLSTVTCCYGDTA
;
A
#
# COMPACT_ATOMS: atom_id res chain seq x y z
N MET A 1 -39.04 -9.33 40.86
CA MET A 1 -40.01 -8.54 40.09
C MET A 1 -40.16 -9.16 38.70
N ARG A 2 -41.37 -9.62 38.37
CA ARG A 2 -41.71 -10.16 37.04
C ARG A 2 -42.03 -8.99 36.12
N PHE A 3 -41.44 -8.96 34.94
CA PHE A 3 -42.02 -8.25 33.80
C PHE A 3 -42.24 -9.26 32.67
N VAL A 4 -43.52 -9.61 32.52
CA VAL A 4 -44.07 -10.22 31.32
C VAL A 4 -44.39 -9.07 30.39
N ILE A 5 -43.80 -9.05 29.19
CA ILE A 5 -44.35 -8.31 28.06
C ILE A 5 -44.36 -9.30 26.90
N GLY A 6 -45.55 -9.79 26.58
CA GLY A 6 -45.80 -10.51 25.34
C GLY A 6 -45.73 -9.55 24.16
N PHE A 7 -45.00 -9.94 23.12
CA PHE A 7 -45.20 -9.40 21.79
C PHE A 7 -45.48 -10.58 20.86
N THR A 8 -46.76 -10.78 20.63
CA THR A 8 -47.30 -11.58 19.53
C THR A 8 -47.00 -10.88 18.21
N GLY A 9 -46.47 -11.64 17.24
CA GLY A 9 -46.66 -11.42 15.81
C GLY A 9 -46.26 -10.06 15.23
N LEU A 10 -44.96 -9.77 15.12
CA LEU A 10 -44.47 -8.84 14.10
C LEU A 10 -43.85 -9.64 12.96
N GLN A 11 -44.61 -9.79 11.87
CA GLN A 11 -44.08 -10.24 10.59
C GLN A 11 -42.90 -9.34 10.19
N ILE A 12 -41.71 -9.92 10.19
CA ILE A 12 -40.51 -9.33 9.62
C ILE A 12 -40.76 -9.19 8.11
N LYS A 13 -41.17 -8.00 7.66
CA LYS A 13 -41.15 -7.69 6.23
C LYS A 13 -39.69 -7.57 5.79
N PRO A 14 -39.27 -8.23 4.70
CA PRO A 14 -37.92 -8.09 4.19
C PRO A 14 -37.66 -6.62 3.82
N PHE A 15 -36.48 -6.12 4.19
CA PHE A 15 -35.96 -4.78 3.88
C PHE A 15 -35.59 -4.67 2.38
N GLN A 16 -36.54 -5.02 1.50
CA GLN A 16 -36.45 -4.93 0.05
C GLN A 16 -37.70 -4.23 -0.49
N ARG A 17 -37.82 -2.92 -0.24
CA ARG A 17 -38.69 -2.03 -1.02
C ARG A 17 -38.32 -0.57 -0.78
N LEU A 18 -37.22 -0.13 -1.39
CA LEU A 18 -36.94 1.31 -1.52
C LEU A 18 -36.40 1.67 -2.92
N CYS A 19 -36.77 0.89 -3.95
CA CYS A 19 -36.57 1.27 -5.36
C CYS A 19 -37.74 0.88 -6.29
N LYS A 20 -38.91 0.53 -5.75
CA LYS A 20 -40.13 0.30 -6.55
C LYS A 20 -41.27 0.99 -5.81
N ASP A 21 -42.10 1.71 -6.57
CA ASP A 21 -43.26 2.51 -6.15
C ASP A 21 -43.00 4.03 -6.07
N ASN A 22 -42.46 4.64 -7.14
CA ASN A 22 -42.87 6.01 -7.50
C ASN A 22 -44.19 5.92 -8.25
N LYS A 23 -45.30 5.77 -7.52
CA LYS A 23 -46.60 6.19 -8.05
C LYS A 23 -46.62 7.72 -7.99
N SER A 24 -46.84 8.33 -9.15
CA SER A 24 -47.11 9.74 -9.33
C SER A 24 -48.22 10.18 -8.38
N ILE A 25 -47.86 10.94 -7.35
CA ILE A 25 -48.82 11.80 -6.66
C ILE A 25 -48.76 13.11 -7.43
N GLU A 26 -49.80 13.38 -8.20
CA GLU A 26 -50.07 14.69 -8.77
C GLU A 26 -50.09 15.73 -7.65
N SER A 27 -49.23 16.74 -7.76
CA SER A 27 -49.35 17.97 -6.98
C SER A 27 -49.40 19.15 -7.93
N HIS A 28 -50.54 19.81 -7.97
CA HIS A 28 -50.70 21.11 -8.59
C HIS A 28 -49.74 22.15 -8.00
N ASN A 29 -49.29 23.05 -8.89
CA ASN A 29 -48.75 24.39 -8.68
C ASN A 29 -47.25 24.56 -8.33
N ASN A 30 -46.53 24.91 -9.41
CA ASN A 30 -45.69 26.09 -9.59
C ASN A 30 -44.46 26.29 -8.70
N GLY A 31 -43.34 25.79 -9.22
CA GLY A 31 -41.98 26.20 -8.85
C GLY A 31 -41.00 25.10 -9.23
N LEU A 32 -40.26 25.29 -10.32
CA LEU A 32 -39.23 24.38 -10.83
C LEU A 32 -38.16 24.09 -9.76
N LYS A 33 -38.43 23.16 -8.85
CA LYS A 33 -37.38 22.44 -8.13
C LYS A 33 -36.81 21.47 -9.14
N ALA A 34 -35.61 21.78 -9.62
CA ALA A 34 -34.78 20.85 -10.36
C ALA A 34 -34.89 19.45 -9.74
N PRO A 35 -34.98 18.37 -10.53
CA PRO A 35 -35.11 17.03 -9.98
C PRO A 35 -34.00 16.85 -8.96
N MET A 36 -34.35 16.60 -7.69
CA MET A 36 -33.38 16.23 -6.67
C MET A 36 -32.50 15.18 -7.32
N LYS A 37 -31.22 15.51 -7.57
CA LYS A 37 -30.24 14.57 -8.11
C LYS A 37 -30.44 13.30 -7.33
N CYS A 38 -30.83 12.23 -8.02
CA CYS A 38 -31.08 10.94 -7.41
C CYS A 38 -29.80 10.61 -6.63
N SER A 39 -29.80 10.88 -5.33
CA SER A 39 -28.62 10.69 -4.51
C SER A 39 -28.36 9.21 -4.63
N THR A 40 -27.15 8.84 -5.06
CA THR A 40 -26.83 7.42 -5.17
C THR A 40 -27.23 6.75 -3.86
N PRO A 41 -27.81 5.52 -3.86
CA PRO A 41 -28.53 5.01 -2.69
C PRO A 41 -27.71 4.99 -1.38
N TRP A 42 -26.38 4.99 -1.50
CA TRP A 42 -25.41 5.01 -0.40
C TRP A 42 -25.02 6.40 0.11
N GLN A 43 -25.41 7.50 -0.55
CA GLN A 43 -25.16 8.90 -0.15
C GLN A 43 -26.17 9.41 0.89
N ASP A 44 -26.56 8.55 1.83
CA ASP A 44 -27.41 8.89 2.96
C ASP A 44 -26.57 8.86 4.24
N LYS A 45 -26.75 9.84 5.12
CA LYS A 45 -26.06 9.93 6.42
C LYS A 45 -26.23 8.65 7.25
N LYS A 46 -27.38 7.96 7.12
CA LYS A 46 -27.65 6.71 7.85
C LYS A 46 -26.74 5.53 7.45
N PHE A 47 -26.04 5.64 6.33
CA PHE A 47 -25.07 4.65 5.85
C PHE A 47 -23.62 5.06 6.10
N GLY A 48 -23.40 6.12 6.87
CA GLY A 48 -22.06 6.63 7.19
C GLY A 48 -21.51 7.65 6.21
N TYR A 49 -22.30 8.11 5.22
CA TYR A 49 -21.91 9.19 4.32
C TYR A 49 -21.77 10.52 5.06
N VAL A 50 -20.64 11.20 4.86
CA VAL A 50 -20.38 12.53 5.44
C VAL A 50 -20.41 13.59 4.33
N PRO A 51 -21.49 14.38 4.17
CA PRO A 51 -21.51 15.44 3.17
C PRO A 51 -20.42 16.47 3.46
N HIS A 52 -19.76 16.97 2.41
CA HIS A 52 -18.67 17.96 2.52
C HIS A 52 -17.58 17.55 3.51
N ALA A 53 -17.06 16.33 3.36
CA ALA A 53 -16.02 15.77 4.21
C ALA A 53 -14.77 16.69 4.29
N LYS A 54 -14.46 17.15 5.51
CA LYS A 54 -13.33 18.06 5.77
C LYS A 54 -12.00 17.33 5.95
N THR A 55 -12.03 16.10 6.48
CA THR A 55 -10.82 15.31 6.76
C THR A 55 -10.49 14.40 5.58
N GLU A 56 -9.20 14.20 5.30
CA GLU A 56 -8.73 13.28 4.26
C GLU A 56 -9.29 11.87 4.44
N ARG A 57 -9.37 11.39 5.69
CA ARG A 57 -9.98 10.11 6.01
C ARG A 57 -11.46 10.06 5.63
N ALA A 58 -12.25 11.08 5.95
CA ALA A 58 -13.67 11.10 5.60
C ALA A 58 -13.88 11.18 4.08
N LYS A 59 -13.04 11.94 3.36
CA LYS A 59 -13.04 11.96 1.89
C LYS A 59 -12.73 10.58 1.32
N PHE A 60 -11.65 9.95 1.79
CA PHE A 60 -11.27 8.59 1.38
C PHE A 60 -12.40 7.59 1.61
N LEU A 61 -13.00 7.61 2.81
CA LEU A 61 -14.13 6.74 3.15
C LEU A 61 -15.33 6.94 2.22
N ASN A 62 -15.72 8.18 1.97
CA ASN A 62 -16.87 8.49 1.12
C ASN A 62 -16.64 8.12 -0.36
N GLU A 63 -15.44 8.39 -0.88
CA GLU A 63 -15.16 8.29 -2.31
C GLU A 63 -14.67 6.89 -2.70
N ASN A 64 -13.86 6.25 -1.85
CA ASN A 64 -13.15 5.03 -2.20
C ASN A 64 -13.70 3.78 -1.52
N VAL A 65 -14.34 3.91 -0.36
CA VAL A 65 -14.78 2.75 0.43
C VAL A 65 -16.29 2.58 0.38
N LEU A 66 -17.05 3.62 0.70
CA LEU A 66 -18.49 3.56 0.90
C LEU A 66 -19.26 3.01 -0.32
N PRO A 67 -18.97 3.42 -1.58
CA PRO A 67 -19.72 2.92 -2.73
C PRO A 67 -19.54 1.40 -2.92
N TYR A 68 -18.30 0.92 -2.78
CA TYR A 68 -17.96 -0.50 -2.93
C TYR A 68 -18.46 -1.33 -1.75
N PHE A 69 -18.28 -0.82 -0.53
CA PHE A 69 -18.75 -1.45 0.70
C PHE A 69 -20.26 -1.60 0.71
N TYR A 70 -21.00 -0.55 0.35
CA TYR A 70 -22.45 -0.61 0.26
C TYR A 70 -22.89 -1.66 -0.75
N LYS A 71 -22.27 -1.70 -1.94
CA LYS A 71 -22.58 -2.70 -2.97
C LYS A 71 -22.34 -4.14 -2.49
N SER A 72 -21.28 -4.38 -1.71
CA SER A 72 -20.94 -5.72 -1.24
C SER A 72 -21.77 -6.15 -0.03
N GLN A 73 -22.00 -5.26 0.96
CA GLN A 73 -22.54 -5.63 2.27
C GLN A 73 -24.03 -5.32 2.47
N TRP A 74 -24.62 -4.42 1.68
CA TRP A 74 -26.01 -3.96 1.91
C TRP A 74 -27.01 -5.12 1.94
N LYS A 75 -26.90 -6.06 1.00
CA LYS A 75 -27.80 -7.21 0.87
C LYS A 75 -27.71 -8.19 2.04
N TRP A 76 -26.59 -8.18 2.77
CA TRP A 76 -26.28 -9.10 3.86
C TRP A 76 -26.39 -8.43 5.24
N SER A 77 -26.80 -7.17 5.27
CA SER A 77 -26.87 -6.39 6.51
C SER A 77 -28.23 -6.53 7.15
N GLU A 78 -28.24 -6.89 8.43
CA GLU A 78 -29.45 -7.03 9.25
C GLU A 78 -30.16 -5.69 9.43
N ASN A 79 -29.39 -4.61 9.60
CA ASN A 79 -29.89 -3.26 9.79
C ASN A 79 -28.80 -2.21 9.47
N ALA A 80 -29.22 -0.96 9.30
CA ALA A 80 -28.34 0.16 8.94
C ALA A 80 -27.25 0.46 10.00
N ARG A 81 -27.51 0.18 11.29
CA ARG A 81 -26.53 0.40 12.36
C ARG A 81 -25.36 -0.58 12.25
N SER A 82 -25.66 -1.87 12.07
CA SER A 82 -24.67 -2.92 11.86
C SER A 82 -23.84 -2.67 10.60
N LEU A 83 -24.49 -2.28 9.50
CA LEU A 83 -23.80 -1.87 8.27
C LEU A 83 -22.82 -0.73 8.52
N THR A 84 -23.25 0.33 9.21
CA THR A 84 -22.42 1.52 9.47
C THR A 84 -21.23 1.20 10.38
N GLN A 85 -21.43 0.33 11.37
CA GLN A 85 -20.34 -0.14 12.23
C GLN A 85 -19.28 -0.92 11.44
N LYS A 86 -19.71 -1.88 10.61
CA LYS A 86 -18.82 -2.65 9.73
C LYS A 86 -18.13 -1.76 8.69
N PHE A 87 -18.84 -0.78 8.14
CA PHE A 87 -18.29 0.22 7.22
C PHE A 87 -17.15 0.99 7.87
N HIS A 88 -17.33 1.50 9.09
CA HIS A 88 -16.29 2.27 9.75
C HIS A 88 -15.12 1.41 10.22
N SER A 89 -15.32 0.15 10.61
CA SER A 89 -14.20 -0.75 10.92
C SER A 89 -13.39 -1.09 9.68
N GLU A 90 -14.05 -1.47 8.59
CA GLU A 90 -13.37 -1.82 7.35
C GLU A 90 -12.71 -0.60 6.71
N GLY A 91 -13.42 0.52 6.70
CA GLY A 91 -12.89 1.77 6.19
C GLY A 91 -11.69 2.30 6.98
N ARG A 92 -11.63 2.06 8.31
CA ARG A 92 -10.40 2.32 9.10
C ARG A 92 -9.25 1.47 8.61
N ARG A 93 -9.47 0.15 8.51
CA ARG A 93 -8.46 -0.80 8.04
C ARG A 93 -7.90 -0.40 6.67
N GLN A 94 -8.78 -0.12 5.71
CA GLN A 94 -8.38 0.28 4.35
C GLN A 94 -7.62 1.61 4.35
N TYR A 95 -8.08 2.60 5.13
CA TYR A 95 -7.38 3.89 5.22
C TYR A 95 -5.99 3.75 5.84
N ASP A 96 -5.85 2.95 6.90
CA ASP A 96 -4.56 2.75 7.57
C ASP A 96 -3.55 2.07 6.63
N LEU A 97 -4.00 1.08 5.85
CA LEU A 97 -3.17 0.45 4.81
C LEU A 97 -2.82 1.43 3.69
N HIS A 98 -3.79 2.22 3.21
CA HIS A 98 -3.57 3.24 2.19
C HIS A 98 -2.49 4.25 2.62
N VAL A 99 -2.58 4.77 3.86
CA VAL A 99 -1.59 5.70 4.41
C VAL A 99 -0.22 5.05 4.54
N GLN A 100 -0.15 3.79 4.99
CA GLN A 100 1.12 3.06 5.10
C GLN A 100 1.79 2.88 3.74
N LEU A 101 1.05 2.40 2.73
CA LEU A 101 1.57 2.22 1.37
C LEU A 101 2.01 3.54 0.75
N LYS A 102 1.21 4.60 0.90
CA LYS A 102 1.57 5.93 0.42
C LYS A 102 2.88 6.43 1.03
N LYS A 103 3.05 6.30 2.36
CA LYS A 103 4.30 6.68 3.04
C LYS A 103 5.49 5.85 2.55
N LEU A 104 5.32 4.55 2.33
CA LEU A 104 6.38 3.70 1.78
C LEU A 104 6.77 4.12 0.37
N GLN A 105 5.77 4.42 -0.47
CA GLN A 105 6.00 4.89 -1.83
C GLN A 105 6.75 6.22 -1.87
N GLU A 106 6.35 7.19 -1.04
CA GLU A 106 7.01 8.49 -0.92
C GLU A 106 8.45 8.32 -0.39
N SER A 107 8.64 7.52 0.66
CA SER A 107 9.96 7.24 1.24
C SER A 107 10.90 6.59 0.23
N LEU A 108 10.43 5.57 -0.50
CA LEU A 108 11.23 4.86 -1.49
C LEU A 108 11.55 5.76 -2.69
N SER A 109 10.59 6.54 -3.17
CA SER A 109 10.80 7.47 -4.29
C SER A 109 11.81 8.56 -3.92
N SER A 110 11.73 9.11 -2.70
CA SER A 110 12.70 10.06 -2.17
C SER A 110 14.10 9.46 -2.07
N LEU A 111 14.22 8.22 -1.56
CA LEU A 111 15.49 7.52 -1.47
C LEU A 111 16.11 7.28 -2.86
N ILE A 112 15.33 6.75 -3.81
CA ILE A 112 15.79 6.49 -5.18
C ILE A 112 16.23 7.79 -5.88
N ARG A 113 15.51 8.89 -5.66
CA ARG A 113 15.88 10.20 -6.18
C ARG A 113 17.22 10.66 -5.61
N LYS A 114 17.41 10.61 -4.28
CA LYS A 114 18.69 10.95 -3.63
C LYS A 114 19.84 10.10 -4.16
N LEU A 115 19.60 8.80 -4.40
CA LEU A 115 20.61 7.89 -4.95
C LEU A 115 21.00 8.22 -6.41
N SER A 116 20.09 8.86 -7.16
CA SER A 116 20.30 9.28 -8.55
C SER A 116 20.92 10.67 -8.65
N GLU A 117 20.53 11.59 -7.78
CA GLU A 117 20.98 12.99 -7.75
C GLU A 117 22.34 13.17 -7.10
N ASP A 118 22.72 12.34 -6.12
CA ASP A 118 24.06 12.39 -5.56
C ASP A 118 25.08 12.05 -6.65
N PRO A 119 25.92 13.01 -7.10
CA PRO A 119 27.10 12.66 -7.85
C PRO A 119 28.00 11.99 -6.82
N LEU A 120 27.86 10.66 -6.69
CA LEU A 120 28.78 9.84 -5.92
C LEU A 120 30.17 10.34 -6.27
N LYS A 121 30.87 10.93 -5.30
CA LYS A 121 32.33 10.95 -5.41
C LYS A 121 32.68 9.49 -5.73
N PRO A 122 33.24 9.25 -6.92
CA PRO A 122 33.53 7.89 -7.31
C PRO A 122 34.49 7.41 -6.24
N ASN A 123 34.23 6.26 -5.61
CA ASN A 123 35.27 5.30 -5.18
C ASN A 123 35.17 4.68 -3.77
N ASP A 124 34.28 5.09 -2.86
CA ASP A 124 34.21 4.39 -1.57
C ASP A 124 33.22 3.21 -1.60
N LEU A 125 33.76 1.99 -1.47
CA LEU A 125 32.97 0.76 -1.36
C LEU A 125 32.07 0.80 -0.12
N LYS A 126 32.52 1.40 0.98
CA LYS A 126 31.72 1.52 2.21
C LYS A 126 30.46 2.35 1.99
N ALA A 127 30.57 3.45 1.25
CA ALA A 127 29.42 4.29 0.90
C ALA A 127 28.41 3.56 0.01
N ILE A 128 28.86 2.70 -0.89
CA ILE A 128 27.97 1.88 -1.73
C ILE A 128 27.25 0.82 -0.88
N ILE A 129 27.96 0.15 0.03
CA ILE A 129 27.38 -0.83 0.95
C ILE A 129 26.33 -0.18 1.86
N TYR A 130 26.65 0.98 2.44
CA TYR A 130 25.69 1.74 3.24
C TYR A 130 24.41 2.08 2.46
N ARG A 131 24.53 2.44 1.18
CA ARG A 131 23.35 2.71 0.32
C ARG A 131 22.52 1.46 0.06
N ILE A 132 23.13 0.28 -0.01
CA ILE A 132 22.41 -1.00 -0.13
C ILE A 132 21.56 -1.20 1.12
N GLU A 133 22.15 -1.07 2.30
CA GLU A 133 21.45 -1.20 3.59
C GLU A 133 20.27 -0.22 3.71
N GLN A 134 20.44 1.02 3.24
CA GLN A 134 19.37 2.03 3.23
C GLN A 134 18.19 1.66 2.31
N ILE A 135 18.41 0.85 1.27
CA ILE A 135 17.35 0.35 0.36
C ILE A 135 16.69 -0.91 0.93
N GLU A 136 17.46 -1.77 1.60
CA GLU A 136 16.97 -2.99 2.24
C GLU A 136 15.96 -2.68 3.35
N HIS A 137 16.19 -1.64 4.16
CA HIS A 137 15.28 -1.31 5.24
C HIS A 137 13.84 -0.98 4.78
N PRO A 138 13.59 -0.13 3.78
CA PRO A 138 12.28 0.00 3.14
C PRO A 138 11.73 -1.32 2.58
N GLY A 139 12.61 -2.21 2.07
CA GLY A 139 12.24 -3.54 1.58
C GLY A 139 11.57 -4.39 2.66
N GLU A 140 12.17 -4.46 3.85
CA GLU A 140 11.57 -5.17 4.99
C GLU A 140 10.20 -4.61 5.37
N LYS A 141 10.00 -3.29 5.28
CA LYS A 141 8.70 -2.67 5.57
C LYS A 141 7.65 -3.03 4.52
N VAL A 142 8.05 -3.11 3.25
CA VAL A 142 7.17 -3.56 2.16
C VAL A 142 6.77 -5.02 2.38
N ASP A 143 7.69 -5.88 2.80
CA ASP A 143 7.38 -7.29 3.09
C ASP A 143 6.47 -7.45 4.30
N LYS A 144 6.67 -6.67 5.37
CA LYS A 144 5.74 -6.63 6.52
C LYS A 144 4.33 -6.19 6.11
N CYS A 145 4.21 -5.18 5.23
CA CYS A 145 2.91 -4.77 4.71
C CYS A 145 2.27 -5.86 3.83
N ASN A 146 3.07 -6.54 3.00
CA ASN A 146 2.60 -7.65 2.17
C ASN A 146 2.04 -8.79 3.01
N GLU A 147 2.72 -9.16 4.09
CA GLU A 147 2.26 -10.19 5.01
C GLU A 147 0.97 -9.79 5.73
N LEU A 148 0.87 -8.53 6.18
CA LEU A 148 -0.35 -8.01 6.79
C LEU A 148 -1.55 -8.05 5.82
N ILE A 149 -1.32 -7.67 4.56
CA ILE A 149 -2.37 -7.72 3.52
C ILE A 149 -2.76 -9.16 3.23
N ARG A 150 -1.79 -10.09 3.15
CA ARG A 150 -2.02 -11.53 3.01
C ARG A 150 -2.92 -12.08 4.10
N GLN A 151 -2.59 -11.83 5.36
CA GLN A 151 -3.39 -12.28 6.50
C GLN A 151 -4.80 -11.68 6.52
N ASN A 152 -4.97 -10.45 6.01
CA ASN A 152 -6.29 -9.83 5.88
C ASN A 152 -7.08 -10.42 4.72
N ASP A 153 -6.41 -10.75 3.62
CA ASP A 153 -7.03 -11.28 2.42
C ASP A 153 -7.47 -12.73 2.60
N GLU A 154 -6.67 -13.55 3.28
CA GLU A 154 -7.04 -14.93 3.65
C GLU A 154 -8.36 -15.01 4.44
N LYS A 155 -8.64 -14.02 5.29
CA LYS A 155 -9.90 -13.93 6.05
C LYS A 155 -11.11 -13.66 5.15
N CYS A 156 -10.91 -13.19 3.93
CA CYS A 156 -11.98 -12.94 2.97
C CYS A 156 -12.46 -14.23 2.30
N PHE A 157 -11.76 -15.36 2.45
CA PHE A 157 -12.10 -16.62 1.79
C PHE A 157 -12.73 -17.65 2.74
N THR A 158 -13.57 -18.51 2.19
CA THR A 158 -14.05 -19.74 2.84
C THR A 158 -12.96 -20.81 2.80
N LYS A 159 -13.14 -21.88 3.58
CA LYS A 159 -12.27 -23.07 3.50
C LYS A 159 -12.21 -23.70 2.09
N SER A 160 -13.23 -23.47 1.28
CA SER A 160 -13.31 -23.94 -0.11
C SER A 160 -12.66 -23.01 -1.13
N GLY A 161 -12.04 -21.90 -0.69
CA GLY A 161 -11.36 -20.94 -1.56
C GLY A 161 -12.29 -19.96 -2.28
N LYS A 162 -13.57 -19.88 -1.91
CA LYS A 162 -14.52 -18.89 -2.44
C LYS A 162 -14.51 -17.65 -1.57
N ILE A 163 -14.71 -16.47 -2.15
CA ILE A 163 -14.87 -15.22 -1.39
C ILE A 163 -16.14 -15.32 -0.53
N GLN A 164 -16.02 -14.96 0.75
CA GLN A 164 -17.13 -14.89 1.68
C GLN A 164 -18.09 -13.75 1.28
N SER A 165 -19.39 -14.00 1.37
CA SER A 165 -20.41 -12.99 1.07
C SER A 165 -20.19 -11.69 1.85
N GLY A 166 -20.13 -10.57 1.15
CA GLY A 166 -19.91 -9.24 1.71
C GLY A 166 -18.44 -8.82 1.80
N TYR A 167 -17.48 -9.76 1.68
CA TYR A 167 -16.05 -9.45 1.74
C TYR A 167 -15.45 -9.01 0.40
N GLU A 168 -16.27 -8.86 -0.65
CA GLU A 168 -15.82 -8.48 -1.99
C GLU A 168 -15.14 -7.09 -1.99
N CYS A 169 -15.62 -6.15 -1.18
CA CYS A 169 -14.99 -4.84 -1.00
C CYS A 169 -13.58 -4.97 -0.40
N SER A 170 -13.42 -5.81 0.63
CA SER A 170 -12.14 -6.03 1.31
C SER A 170 -11.13 -6.69 0.38
N HIS A 171 -11.55 -7.75 -0.31
CA HIS A 171 -10.69 -8.47 -1.26
C HIS A 171 -10.26 -7.57 -2.41
N SER A 172 -11.20 -6.87 -3.06
CA SER A 172 -10.86 -5.96 -4.16
C SER A 172 -9.92 -4.83 -3.74
N PHE A 173 -10.02 -4.35 -2.50
CA PHE A 173 -9.04 -3.40 -1.96
C PHE A 173 -7.66 -4.04 -1.77
N ASN A 174 -7.59 -5.25 -1.19
CA ASN A 174 -6.34 -5.96 -1.00
C ASN A 174 -5.64 -6.27 -2.34
N GLU A 175 -6.40 -6.61 -3.39
CA GLU A 175 -5.87 -6.77 -4.76
C GLU A 175 -5.16 -5.50 -5.27
N LYS A 176 -5.77 -4.32 -5.05
CA LYS A 176 -5.13 -3.04 -5.38
C LYS A 176 -3.85 -2.86 -4.58
N CYS A 177 -3.86 -3.17 -3.28
CA CYS A 177 -2.67 -3.10 -2.45
C CYS A 177 -1.56 -4.04 -2.91
N TYR A 178 -1.87 -5.24 -3.41
CA TYR A 178 -0.86 -6.14 -3.98
C TYR A 178 -0.22 -5.55 -5.24
N SER A 179 -0.99 -4.86 -6.08
CA SER A 179 -0.46 -4.14 -7.24
C SER A 179 0.55 -3.07 -6.82
N ASP A 180 0.19 -2.26 -5.80
CA ASP A 180 1.08 -1.23 -5.25
C ASP A 180 2.36 -1.84 -4.65
N ILE A 181 2.22 -2.92 -3.87
CA ILE A 181 3.37 -3.65 -3.30
C ILE A 181 4.28 -4.18 -4.40
N THR A 182 3.72 -4.76 -5.46
CA THR A 182 4.50 -5.30 -6.58
C THR A 182 5.31 -4.20 -7.25
N SER A 183 4.70 -3.03 -7.47
CA SER A 183 5.41 -1.84 -7.97
C SER A 183 6.56 -1.41 -7.05
N LEU A 184 6.34 -1.41 -5.73
CA LEU A 184 7.39 -1.07 -4.74
C LEU A 184 8.52 -2.10 -4.73
N LYS A 185 8.20 -3.40 -4.75
CA LYS A 185 9.18 -4.49 -4.80
C LYS A 185 10.05 -4.39 -6.03
N ASN A 186 9.47 -4.16 -7.21
CA ASN A 186 10.23 -3.99 -8.45
C ASN A 186 11.20 -2.81 -8.36
N LYS A 187 10.76 -1.66 -7.83
CA LYS A 187 11.63 -0.49 -7.62
C LYS A 187 12.80 -0.79 -6.67
N ILE A 188 12.57 -1.55 -5.61
CA ILE A 188 13.60 -1.98 -4.66
C ILE A 188 14.61 -2.90 -5.36
N VAL A 189 14.13 -3.94 -6.06
CA VAL A 189 14.97 -4.90 -6.79
C VAL A 189 15.84 -4.19 -7.82
N ASP A 190 15.28 -3.26 -8.58
CA ASP A 190 16.03 -2.46 -9.55
C ASP A 190 17.11 -1.60 -8.88
N ALA A 191 16.76 -0.95 -7.76
CA ALA A 191 17.70 -0.11 -7.02
C ALA A 191 18.86 -0.92 -6.41
N LEU A 192 18.55 -2.05 -5.78
CA LEU A 192 19.54 -2.99 -5.23
C LEU A 192 20.45 -3.54 -6.33
N SER A 193 19.87 -3.99 -7.44
CA SER A 193 20.64 -4.50 -8.59
C SER A 193 21.63 -3.47 -9.12
N ARG A 194 21.21 -2.21 -9.25
CA ARG A 194 22.09 -1.10 -9.64
C ARG A 194 23.22 -0.89 -8.64
N MET A 195 22.94 -0.90 -7.34
CA MET A 195 23.96 -0.69 -6.30
C MET A 195 24.94 -1.87 -6.18
N HIS A 196 24.47 -3.11 -6.22
CA HIS A 196 25.33 -4.30 -6.21
C HIS A 196 26.27 -4.34 -7.43
N ASN A 197 25.77 -3.98 -8.62
CA ASN A 197 26.60 -3.89 -9.82
C ASN A 197 27.70 -2.83 -9.69
N ARG A 198 27.39 -1.69 -9.05
CA ARG A 198 28.40 -0.65 -8.73
C ARG A 198 29.43 -1.17 -7.72
N ALA A 199 28.99 -1.85 -6.66
CA ALA A 199 29.88 -2.45 -5.65
C ALA A 199 30.84 -3.46 -6.26
N LYS A 200 30.31 -4.41 -7.07
CA LYS A 200 31.09 -5.43 -7.77
C LYS A 200 32.13 -4.82 -8.70
N SER A 201 31.74 -3.82 -9.48
CA SER A 201 32.65 -3.10 -10.39
C SER A 201 33.75 -2.37 -9.63
N ARG A 202 33.44 -1.78 -8.46
CA ARG A 202 34.42 -1.09 -7.63
C ARG A 202 35.42 -2.05 -6.97
N LYS A 203 34.94 -3.17 -6.43
CA LYS A 203 35.79 -4.21 -5.83
C LYS A 203 36.83 -4.70 -6.83
N ARG A 204 36.40 -5.04 -8.06
CA ARG A 204 37.30 -5.45 -9.16
C ARG A 204 38.35 -4.39 -9.52
N ARG A 205 38.00 -3.09 -9.46
CA ARG A 205 38.96 -2.00 -9.71
C ARG A 205 40.00 -1.89 -8.60
N LEU A 206 39.60 -2.05 -7.34
CA LEU A 206 40.51 -2.05 -6.19
C LEU A 206 41.51 -3.22 -6.27
N GLU A 207 41.02 -4.43 -6.55
CA GLU A 207 41.87 -5.62 -6.71
C GLU A 207 42.93 -5.43 -7.83
N ARG A 208 42.52 -4.84 -8.97
CA ARG A 208 43.46 -4.51 -10.06
C ARG A 208 44.48 -3.44 -9.69
N GLN A 209 44.10 -2.45 -8.87
CA GLN A 209 45.03 -1.42 -8.40
C GLN A 209 46.06 -2.03 -7.43
N GLU A 210 45.61 -2.86 -6.50
CA GLU A 210 46.47 -3.57 -5.56
C GLU A 210 47.50 -4.46 -6.29
N GLU A 211 47.05 -5.22 -7.29
CA GLU A 211 47.91 -6.05 -8.12
C GLU A 211 48.96 -5.22 -8.89
N LYS A 212 48.57 -4.05 -9.43
CA LYS A 212 49.51 -3.12 -10.06
C LYS A 212 50.54 -2.59 -9.06
N CYS A 213 50.12 -2.18 -7.86
CA CYS A 213 51.02 -1.71 -6.81
C CYS A 213 52.01 -2.80 -6.39
N LYS A 214 51.55 -4.05 -6.23
CA LYS A 214 52.42 -5.21 -5.92
C LYS A 214 53.49 -5.43 -7.00
N ARG A 215 53.12 -5.32 -8.28
CA ARG A 215 54.07 -5.43 -9.41
C ARG A 215 55.09 -4.30 -9.42
N VAL A 216 54.64 -3.06 -9.25
CA VAL A 216 55.54 -1.89 -9.20
C VAL A 216 56.51 -2.02 -8.02
N PHE A 217 56.00 -2.38 -6.83
CA PHE A 217 56.82 -2.58 -5.65
C PHE A 217 57.89 -3.67 -5.89
N LYS A 218 57.49 -4.82 -6.47
CA LYS A 218 58.43 -5.90 -6.82
C LYS A 218 59.54 -5.44 -7.78
N LEU A 219 59.18 -4.68 -8.82
CA LEU A 219 60.15 -4.13 -9.78
C LEU A 219 61.13 -3.17 -9.11
N VAL A 220 60.63 -2.27 -8.27
CA VAL A 220 61.46 -1.33 -7.50
C VAL A 220 62.43 -2.11 -6.61
N THR A 221 61.93 -3.07 -5.81
CA THR A 221 62.80 -3.86 -4.91
C THR A 221 63.89 -4.64 -5.65
N LEU A 222 63.58 -5.21 -6.82
CA LEU A 222 64.58 -5.93 -7.63
C LEU A 222 65.65 -4.97 -8.16
N SER A 223 65.26 -3.78 -8.61
CA SER A 223 66.18 -2.75 -9.09
C SER A 223 67.09 -2.19 -7.99
N THR A 224 66.59 -2.06 -6.75
CA THR A 224 67.43 -1.58 -5.64
C THR A 224 68.46 -2.64 -5.25
N VAL A 225 68.08 -3.93 -5.25
CA VAL A 225 69.01 -5.02 -4.94
C VAL A 225 70.12 -5.13 -5.98
N THR A 226 69.84 -5.00 -7.28
CA THR A 226 70.89 -5.01 -8.31
C THR A 226 71.79 -3.78 -8.25
N CYS A 227 71.28 -2.61 -7.85
CA CYS A 227 72.10 -1.40 -7.71
C CYS A 227 73.05 -1.46 -6.50
N CYS A 228 72.67 -2.12 -5.40
CA CYS A 228 73.51 -2.20 -4.19
C CYS A 228 74.58 -3.30 -4.24
N TYR A 229 74.47 -4.28 -5.16
CA TYR A 229 75.43 -5.39 -5.31
C TYR A 229 76.28 -5.31 -6.59
N GLY A 230 76.17 -4.21 -7.35
CA GLY A 230 76.94 -3.99 -8.58
C GLY A 230 78.35 -3.44 -8.39
N ASP A 231 78.70 -2.95 -7.19
CA ASP A 231 79.98 -2.28 -6.90
C ASP A 231 81.00 -3.17 -6.14
N THR A 232 80.81 -4.48 -6.12
CA THR A 232 81.83 -5.43 -5.66
C THR A 232 82.30 -6.30 -6.82
N ALA A 233 83.12 -5.71 -7.69
CA ALA A 233 83.99 -6.42 -8.63
C ALA A 233 85.34 -5.70 -8.67
#